data_AF-A0A7Y6X6U8-F1
#
_entry.id   AF-A0A7Y6X6U8-F1
#
_cell.length_a   1.000
_cell.length_b   1.000
_cell.length_c   1.000
_cell.angle_alpha   90.00
_cell.angle_beta   90.00
_cell.angle_gamma   90.00
#
_symmetry.space_group_name_H-M   'P 1'
#
loop_
_entity.id
_entity.type
_entity.pdbx_description
1 polymer ?
#
loop_
_entity_poly.entity_id
_entity_poly.type
_entity_poly.pdbx_seq_one_letter_code
_entity_poly.pdbx_strand_id
1 'polypeptide(L)' 'MPKYCREKFENTDSGKEVWVSWQQDKHVHDATLITTIAQWLGTNQGGTWQVRVNTYQSNQSSPGLNDLSYPA' A
#
# COMPACT_ATOMS: atom_id res chain seq x y z
N MET A 1 -17.60 -11.17 -0.08
CA MET A 1 -17.11 -9.96 0.64
C MET A 1 -15.84 -9.53 -0.07
N PRO A 2 -15.68 -8.24 -0.41
CA PRO A 2 -14.44 -7.75 -1.02
C PRO A 2 -13.27 -8.10 -0.10
N LYS A 3 -12.20 -8.63 -0.70
CA LYS A 3 -10.94 -8.90 0.00
C LYS A 3 -10.00 -7.75 -0.27
N TYR A 4 -9.42 -7.22 0.81
CA TYR A 4 -8.45 -6.15 0.74
C TYR A 4 -7.06 -6.69 1.05
N CYS A 5 -6.09 -6.12 0.35
CA CYS A 5 -4.70 -6.19 0.71
C CYS A 5 -4.29 -4.84 1.27
N ARG A 6 -3.32 -4.85 2.19
CA ARG A 6 -2.71 -3.64 2.72
C ARG A 6 -1.23 -3.86 2.94
N GLU A 7 -0.48 -2.79 2.80
CA GLU A 7 0.96 -2.81 3.03
C GLU A 7 1.46 -1.45 3.49
N LYS A 8 2.57 -1.47 4.24
CA LYS A 8 3.14 -0.25 4.80
C LYS A 8 4.23 0.26 3.88
N PHE A 9 4.16 1.55 3.58
CA PHE A 9 5.15 2.27 2.78
C PHE A 9 5.86 3.29 3.67
N GLU A 10 7.15 3.44 3.46
CA GLU A 10 8.00 4.42 4.10
C GLU A 10 8.52 5.40 3.06
N ASN A 11 8.42 6.69 3.35
CA ASN A 11 9.02 7.74 2.57
C ASN A 11 10.51 7.83 2.91
N THR A 12 11.38 7.59 1.94
CA THR A 12 12.83 7.53 2.14
C THR A 12 13.44 8.87 2.55
N ASP A 13 12.79 9.96 2.19
CA ASP A 13 13.35 11.31 2.36
C ASP A 13 13.00 11.89 3.73
N SER A 14 11.83 11.52 4.27
CA SER A 14 11.29 12.06 5.54
C SER A 14 11.15 11.04 6.66
N GLY A 15 11.26 9.74 6.38
CA GLY A 15 10.98 8.66 7.34
C GLY A 15 9.50 8.52 7.68
N LYS A 16 8.60 9.25 7.01
CA LYS A 16 7.15 9.13 7.21
C LYS A 16 6.68 7.77 6.75
N GLU A 17 5.85 7.12 7.55
CA GLU A 17 5.24 5.84 7.17
C GLU A 17 3.73 5.97 6.97
N VAL A 18 3.19 5.27 5.99
CA VAL A 18 1.75 5.19 5.72
C VAL A 18 1.35 3.76 5.41
N TRP A 19 0.15 3.37 5.84
CA TRP A 19 -0.48 2.15 5.35
C TRP A 19 -1.27 2.49 4.08
N VAL A 20 -1.12 1.67 3.05
CA VAL A 20 -1.93 1.73 1.85
C VAL A 20 -2.74 0.45 1.76
N SER A 21 -4.01 0.56 1.38
CA SER A 21 -4.90 -0.57 1.16
C SER A 21 -5.50 -0.53 -0.25
N TRP A 22 -5.73 -1.69 -0.84
CA TRP A 22 -6.35 -1.84 -2.16
C TRP A 22 -7.21 -3.10 -2.20
N GLN A 23 -8.22 -3.09 -3.06
CA GLN A 23 -9.06 -4.27 -3.27
C GLN A 23 -8.33 -5.25 -4.20
N GLN A 24 -8.28 -6.52 -3.82
CA GLN A 24 -7.70 -7.56 -4.67
C GLN A 24 -8.33 -8.91 -4.34
N ASP A 25 -8.90 -9.57 -5.36
CA ASP A 25 -9.56 -10.87 -5.20
C ASP A 25 -8.58 -12.05 -5.06
N LYS A 26 -7.28 -11.83 -5.25
CA LYS A 26 -6.23 -12.86 -5.17
C LYS A 26 -5.14 -12.48 -4.17
N HIS A 27 -4.63 -13.46 -3.42
CA HIS A 27 -3.52 -13.31 -2.44
C HIS A 27 -2.14 -13.14 -3.11
N VAL A 28 -2.03 -12.31 -4.13
CA VAL A 28 -0.78 -12.13 -4.87
C VAL A 28 -0.14 -10.82 -4.45
N HIS A 29 1.00 -10.92 -3.78
CA HIS A 29 1.92 -9.80 -3.62
C HIS A 29 2.58 -9.52 -4.97
N ASP A 30 1.99 -8.61 -5.73
CA ASP A 30 2.44 -8.26 -7.08
C ASP A 30 3.44 -7.10 -7.01
N ALA A 31 4.71 -7.39 -7.28
CA ALA A 31 5.79 -6.40 -7.27
C ALA A 31 5.52 -5.21 -8.21
N THR A 32 4.81 -5.43 -9.33
CA THR A 32 4.42 -4.36 -10.25
C THR A 32 3.43 -3.42 -9.59
N LEU A 33 2.39 -3.97 -8.96
CA LEU A 33 1.39 -3.19 -8.23
C LEU A 33 2.02 -2.38 -7.09
N ILE A 34 2.91 -3.01 -6.30
CA ILE A 34 3.63 -2.31 -5.22
C ILE A 34 4.45 -1.13 -5.78
N THR A 35 5.11 -1.32 -6.92
CA THR A 35 5.86 -0.24 -7.60
C THR A 35 4.92 0.87 -8.05
N THR A 36 3.75 0.54 -8.61
CA THR A 36 2.75 1.53 -9.01
C THR A 36 2.19 2.31 -7.81
N ILE A 37 1.94 1.64 -6.68
CA ILE A 37 1.48 2.29 -5.45
C ILE A 37 2.55 3.25 -4.91
N ALA A 38 3.82 2.84 -4.93
CA ALA A 38 4.94 3.71 -4.52
C ALA A 38 5.04 4.99 -5.38
N GLN A 39 4.88 4.85 -6.71
CA GLN A 39 4.84 5.99 -7.63
C GLN A 39 3.63 6.90 -7.39
N TRP A 40 2.46 6.30 -7.15
CA TRP A 40 1.25 7.03 -6.80
C TRP A 40 1.41 7.81 -5.49
N LEU A 41 2.02 7.22 -4.46
CA LEU A 41 2.36 7.91 -3.21
C LEU A 41 3.32 9.07 -3.46
N GLY A 42 4.35 8.88 -4.30
CA GLY A 42 5.26 9.97 -4.66
C GLY A 42 4.56 11.14 -5.35
N THR A 43 3.56 10.85 -6.18
CA THR A 43 2.75 11.88 -6.85
C THR A 43 1.81 12.61 -5.89
N ASN A 44 1.19 11.91 -4.94
CA ASN A 44 0.13 12.48 -4.07
C ASN A 44 0.65 13.03 -2.73
N GLN A 45 1.69 12.43 -2.17
CA GLN A 45 2.26 12.77 -0.86
C GLN A 45 3.64 13.41 -0.97
N GLY A 46 4.25 13.41 -2.16
CA GLY A 46 5.61 13.89 -2.39
C GLY A 46 6.68 12.91 -1.91
N GLY A 47 7.89 13.09 -2.42
CA GLY A 47 9.07 12.28 -2.08
C GLY A 47 9.07 10.88 -2.68
N THR A 48 10.11 10.11 -2.34
CA THR A 48 10.25 8.72 -2.80
C THR A 48 9.72 7.76 -1.75
N TRP A 49 8.88 6.81 -2.17
CA TRP A 49 8.26 5.83 -1.28
C TRP A 49 8.75 4.43 -1.60
N GLN A 50 8.96 3.63 -0.56
CA GLN A 50 9.34 2.23 -0.66
C GLN A 50 8.49 1.38 0.27
N VAL A 51 8.35 0.10 -0.06
CA VAL A 51 7.62 -0.85 0.77
C VAL A 51 8.44 -1.24 2.01
N ARG A 52 7.79 -1.32 3.17
CA ARG A 52 8.42 -1.85 4.39
C ARG A 52 8.41 -3.38 4.35
N VAL A 53 9.59 -3.95 4.59
CA VAL A 53 9.76 -5.41 4.62
C VAL A 53 8.80 -6.06 5.63
N ASN A 54 8.21 -7.19 5.24
CA ASN A 54 7.33 -8.01 6.08
C ASN A 54 6.06 -7.29 6.59
N THR A 55 5.51 -6.34 5.83
CA THR A 55 4.28 -5.62 6.22
C THR A 55 3.04 -5.97 5.40
N TYR A 56 3.18 -6.77 4.33
CA TYR A 56 2.06 -7.21 3.51
C TYR A 56 1.02 -8.01 4.33
N GLN A 57 -0.24 -7.59 4.23
CA GLN A 57 -1.37 -8.31 4.79
C GLN A 57 -2.44 -8.46 3.71
N SER A 58 -2.89 -9.69 3.48
CA SER A 58 -4.00 -9.99 2.56
C SER A 58 -5.24 -10.43 3.34
N ASN A 59 -6.35 -10.68 2.64
CA ASN A 59 -7.61 -11.18 3.21
C ASN A 59 -8.31 -10.28 4.21
N GLN A 60 -7.94 -9.02 4.25
CA GLN A 60 -8.56 -8.08 5.16
C GLN A 60 -10.03 -7.94 4.74
N SER A 61 -10.93 -8.02 5.72
CA SER A 61 -12.37 -7.83 5.51
C SER A 61 -12.71 -6.39 5.14
N SER A 62 -11.83 -5.46 5.51
CA SER A 62 -11.93 -4.03 5.26
C SER A 62 -10.54 -3.39 5.24
N PRO A 63 -10.39 -2.20 4.63
CA PRO A 63 -9.25 -1.32 4.88
C PRO A 63 -9.06 -1.04 6.37
N GLY A 64 -7.83 -0.71 6.78
CA GLY A 64 -7.60 -0.09 8.08
C GLY A 64 -8.19 1.31 8.16
N LEU A 65 -8.54 1.75 9.37
CA LEU A 65 -9.24 3.02 9.61
C LEU A 65 -8.50 4.25 9.04
N ASN A 66 -7.17 4.22 9.01
CA ASN A 66 -6.31 5.32 8.57
C ASN A 66 -5.48 4.94 7.34
N ASP A 67 -5.86 3.88 6.63
CA ASP A 67 -5.14 3.43 5.44
C ASP A 67 -5.49 4.36 4.29
N LEU A 68 -4.48 4.72 3.49
CA LEU A 68 -4.72 5.36 2.21
C LEU A 68 -5.30 4.31 1.26
N SER A 69 -6.50 4.57 0.73
CA SER A 69 -7.11 3.70 -0.27
C SER A 69 -6.51 3.97 -1.64
N TYR A 70 -5.80 3.00 -2.19
CA TYR A 70 -5.34 3.03 -3.56
C TYR A 70 -6.49 2.59 -4.48
N PRO A 71 -6.91 3.44 -5.44
CA PRO A 71 -7.98 3.11 -6.39
C PRO A 71 -7.40 2.23 -7.51
N ALA A 72 -7.21 0.93 -7.22
CA ALA A 72 -6.89 -0.08 -8.23
C ALA A 72 -8.09 -0.38 -9.12
#